data_AF-A0A7V8WWA3-F1
#
_entry.id   AF-A0A7V8WWA3-F1
#
_cell.length_a   1.000
_cell.length_b   1.000
_cell.length_c   1.000
_cell.angle_alpha   90.00
_cell.angle_beta   90.00
_cell.angle_gamma   90.00
#
_symmetry.space_group_name_H-M   'P 1'
#
loop_
_entity.id
_entity.type
_entity.pdbx_description
1 polymer ?
#
loop_
_entity_poly.entity_id
_entity_poly.type
_entity_poly.pdbx_seq_one_letter_code
_entity_poly.pdbx_strand_id
1 'polypeptide(L)'
;IKEEHDRTGDNTASVAMGLERTGRIVTAAAVLLSVTFLAFGTSGISFIKLFGLGLALAVVMDATVVRGLLVPAFMRLAGEANWWAPAWMLRIHERIGFSESGASEDEETSALEQV
;
A
#
# COMPACT_ATOMS: atom_id res chain seq x y z
N ILE A 1 0.02 3.93 11.73
CA ILE A 1 1.20 4.82 11.57
C ILE A 1 0.98 6.14 12.33
N LYS A 2 -0.11 6.89 12.09
CA LYS A 2 -0.37 8.18 12.77
C LYS A 2 -0.70 8.04 14.27
N GLU A 3 -1.58 7.10 14.64
CA GLU A 3 -1.98 6.89 16.04
C GLU A 3 -0.84 6.39 16.95
N GLU A 4 0.18 5.71 16.41
CA GLU A 4 1.27 5.16 17.21
C GLU A 4 2.39 6.18 17.44
N HIS A 5 2.72 7.06 16.48
CA HIS A 5 3.67 8.16 16.76
C HIS A 5 3.03 9.31 17.53
N ASP A 6 1.70 9.51 17.49
CA ASP A 6 1.02 10.40 18.45
C ASP A 6 1.12 9.86 19.89
N ARG A 7 1.31 8.54 20.08
CA ARG A 7 1.42 7.90 21.40
C ARG A 7 2.85 7.75 21.91
N THR A 8 3.83 7.51 21.03
CA THR A 8 5.20 7.11 21.43
C THR A 8 6.28 8.09 20.97
N GLY A 9 6.00 8.98 20.02
CA GLY A 9 6.98 9.93 19.46
C GLY A 9 8.08 9.30 18.59
N ASP A 10 8.09 7.98 18.42
CA ASP A 10 9.07 7.29 17.55
C ASP A 10 8.47 6.97 16.17
N ASN A 11 8.92 7.75 15.19
CA ASN A 11 8.57 7.63 13.78
C ASN A 11 9.06 6.30 13.18
N THR A 12 10.16 5.75 13.71
CA THR A 12 10.80 4.54 13.19
C THR A 12 9.95 3.30 13.46
N ALA A 13 9.46 3.14 14.70
CA ALA A 13 8.61 2.03 15.11
C ALA A 13 7.25 2.05 14.38
N SER A 14 6.69 3.24 14.17
CA SER A 14 5.39 3.42 13.52
C SER A 14 5.42 3.09 12.02
N VAL A 15 6.50 3.45 11.33
CA VAL A 15 6.71 3.10 9.92
C VAL A 15 7.04 1.60 9.77
N ALA A 16 7.83 1.03 10.68
CA ALA A 16 8.16 -0.40 10.68
C ALA A 16 6.90 -1.28 10.81
N MET A 17 6.00 -0.98 11.77
CA MET A 17 4.73 -1.71 11.90
C MET A 17 3.81 -1.53 10.69
N GLY A 18 3.80 -0.33 10.07
CA GLY A 18 3.04 -0.07 8.86
C GLY A 18 3.54 -0.90 7.66
N LEU A 19 4.86 -1.03 7.52
CA LEU A 19 5.49 -1.89 6.52
C LEU A 19 5.21 -3.37 6.79
N GLU A 20 5.21 -3.81 8.04
CA GLU A 20 4.94 -5.22 8.37
C GLU A 20 3.52 -5.64 7.97
N ARG A 21 2.52 -4.80 8.28
CA ARG A 21 1.12 -5.13 8.03
C ARG A 21 0.75 -5.06 6.54
N THR A 22 1.27 -4.07 5.82
CA THR A 22 0.91 -3.83 4.40
C THR A 22 1.91 -4.44 3.41
N GLY A 23 3.12 -4.76 3.87
CA GLY A 23 4.21 -5.26 3.03
C GLY A 23 3.87 -6.58 2.34
N ARG A 24 3.21 -7.51 3.03
CA ARG A 24 2.80 -8.80 2.44
C ARG A 24 1.86 -8.63 1.25
N ILE A 25 0.85 -7.77 1.35
CA ILE A 25 -0.12 -7.49 0.28
C ILE A 25 0.59 -6.83 -0.91
N VAL A 26 1.46 -5.87 -0.62
CA VAL A 26 2.28 -5.17 -1.61
C VAL A 26 3.18 -6.14 -2.37
N THR A 27 3.90 -7.02 -1.68
CA THR A 27 4.80 -8.00 -2.31
C THR A 27 4.01 -8.99 -3.14
N ALA A 28 2.83 -9.44 -2.68
CA ALA A 28 1.95 -10.30 -3.45
C ALA A 28 1.51 -9.64 -4.78
N ALA A 29 1.08 -8.38 -4.72
CA ALA A 29 0.72 -7.63 -5.93
C ALA A 29 1.92 -7.46 -6.88
N ALA A 30 3.11 -7.15 -6.36
CA ALA A 30 4.32 -7.00 -7.16
C ALA A 30 4.70 -8.31 -7.89
N VAL A 31 4.54 -9.46 -7.24
CA VAL A 31 4.78 -10.78 -7.84
C VAL A 31 3.79 -11.04 -8.98
N LEU A 32 2.49 -10.81 -8.76
CA LEU A 32 1.46 -11.01 -9.80
C LEU A 32 1.72 -10.13 -11.04
N LEU A 33 2.05 -8.86 -10.84
CA LEU A 33 2.41 -7.94 -11.92
C LEU A 33 3.68 -8.39 -12.65
N SER A 34 4.70 -8.81 -11.91
CA SER A 34 5.96 -9.29 -12.49
C SER A 34 5.72 -10.51 -13.39
N VAL A 35 4.91 -11.48 -12.95
CA VAL A 35 4.55 -12.67 -13.74
C VAL A 35 3.81 -12.26 -15.02
N THR A 36 2.88 -11.32 -14.92
CA THR A 36 2.09 -10.83 -16.08
C THR A 36 3.01 -10.16 -17.12
N PHE A 37 3.96 -9.34 -16.69
CA PHE A 37 4.89 -8.66 -17.60
C PHE A 37 5.95 -9.61 -18.19
N LEU A 38 6.39 -10.62 -17.44
CA LEU A 38 7.24 -11.68 -17.98
C LEU A 38 6.52 -12.46 -19.08
N ALA A 39 5.21 -12.73 -18.93
CA ALA A 39 4.41 -13.35 -19.99
C ALA A 39 4.30 -12.45 -21.24
N PHE A 40 4.23 -11.12 -21.09
CA PHE A 40 4.30 -10.21 -22.25
C PHE A 40 5.65 -10.25 -22.97
N GLY A 41 6.72 -10.61 -22.25
CA GLY A 41 8.05 -10.82 -22.82
C GLY A 41 8.13 -11.99 -23.82
N THR A 42 7.17 -12.92 -23.80
CA THR A 42 7.08 -14.02 -24.78
C THR A 42 6.35 -13.62 -26.07
N SER A 43 5.86 -12.38 -26.15
CA SER A 43 5.23 -11.86 -27.36
C SER A 43 6.26 -11.66 -28.49
N GLY A 44 5.88 -12.01 -29.72
CA GLY A 44 6.73 -11.87 -30.91
C GLY A 44 6.96 -10.41 -31.35
N ILE A 45 6.30 -9.45 -30.72
CA ILE A 45 6.43 -8.03 -31.04
C ILE A 45 7.53 -7.41 -30.16
N SER A 46 8.66 -7.06 -30.76
CA SER A 46 9.84 -6.51 -30.06
C SER A 46 9.52 -5.32 -29.16
N PHE A 47 8.57 -4.48 -29.57
CA PHE A 47 8.11 -3.34 -28.76
C PHE A 47 7.45 -3.80 -27.45
N ILE A 48 6.55 -4.78 -27.51
CA ILE A 48 5.86 -5.34 -26.34
C ILE A 48 6.87 -6.02 -25.40
N LYS A 49 7.87 -6.72 -25.96
CA LYS A 49 8.93 -7.35 -25.18
C LYS A 49 9.77 -6.34 -24.39
N LEU A 50 10.14 -5.21 -25.01
CA LEU A 50 10.91 -4.15 -24.35
C LEU A 50 10.10 -3.49 -23.22
N PHE A 51 8.82 -3.18 -23.48
CA PHE A 51 7.93 -2.63 -22.47
C PHE A 51 7.66 -3.62 -21.33
N GLY A 52 7.41 -4.89 -21.63
CA GLY A 52 7.20 -5.92 -20.62
C GLY A 52 8.41 -6.09 -19.69
N LEU A 53 9.62 -6.18 -20.25
CA LEU A 53 10.84 -6.28 -19.46
C LEU A 53 11.08 -5.00 -18.62
N GLY A 54 10.90 -3.82 -19.22
CA GLY A 54 11.06 -2.55 -18.52
C GLY A 54 10.07 -2.36 -17.38
N LEU A 55 8.81 -2.73 -17.59
CA LEU A 55 7.74 -2.59 -16.61
C LEU A 55 7.87 -3.61 -15.47
N ALA A 56 8.30 -4.84 -15.77
CA ALA A 56 8.65 -5.83 -14.73
C ALA A 56 9.77 -5.29 -13.82
N LEU A 57 10.84 -4.75 -14.40
CA LEU A 57 11.95 -4.18 -13.65
C LEU A 57 11.51 -2.96 -12.82
N ALA A 58 10.66 -2.09 -13.37
CA ALA A 58 10.13 -0.93 -12.67
C ALA A 58 9.31 -1.33 -11.43
N VAL A 59 8.45 -2.36 -11.53
CA VAL A 59 7.66 -2.85 -10.39
C VAL A 59 8.54 -3.42 -9.29
N VAL A 60 9.56 -4.22 -9.64
CA VAL A 60 10.50 -4.76 -8.66
C VAL A 60 11.26 -3.64 -7.95
N MET A 61 11.71 -2.63 -8.69
CA MET A 61 12.39 -1.46 -8.13
C MET A 61 11.48 -0.62 -7.21
N ASP A 62 10.21 -0.42 -7.55
CA ASP A 62 9.26 0.30 -6.69
C ASP A 62 9.01 -0.46 -5.38
N ALA A 63 8.75 -1.77 -5.48
CA ALA A 63 8.46 -2.60 -4.32
C ALA A 63 9.65 -2.70 -3.35
N THR A 64 10.89 -2.63 -3.85
CA THR A 64 12.11 -2.80 -3.04
C THR A 64 12.75 -1.46 -2.66
N VAL A 65 13.14 -0.64 -3.64
CA VAL A 65 13.89 0.59 -3.41
C VAL A 65 12.97 1.72 -2.99
N VAL A 66 11.86 1.91 -3.70
CA VAL A 66 10.95 3.03 -3.39
C VAL A 66 10.27 2.79 -2.05
N ARG A 67 9.61 1.64 -1.87
CA ARG A 67 8.87 1.35 -0.63
C ARG A 67 9.78 0.95 0.54
N GLY A 68 10.84 0.20 0.28
CA GLY A 68 11.74 -0.26 1.34
C GLY A 68 12.69 0.82 1.85
N LEU A 69 13.04 1.82 1.02
CA LEU A 69 14.04 2.83 1.38
C LEU A 69 13.55 4.27 1.18
N LEU A 70 13.06 4.65 -0.01
CA LEU A 70 12.69 6.06 -0.25
C LEU A 70 11.53 6.50 0.63
N VAL A 71 10.45 5.74 0.70
CA VAL A 71 9.27 6.08 1.51
C VAL A 71 9.64 6.26 3.00
N PRO A 72 10.29 5.30 3.67
CA PRO A 72 10.68 5.48 5.07
C PRO A 72 11.72 6.59 5.26
N ALA A 73 12.69 6.73 4.35
CA ALA A 73 13.67 7.80 4.43
C ALA A 73 13.03 9.19 4.25
N PHE A 74 12.10 9.33 3.32
CA PHE A 74 11.37 10.57 3.09
C PHE A 74 10.43 10.90 4.25
N MET A 75 9.72 9.91 4.80
CA MET A 75 8.92 10.11 6.01
C MET A 75 9.78 10.56 7.20
N ARG A 76 10.99 10.00 7.33
CA ARG A 76 11.95 10.40 8.36
C ARG A 76 12.53 11.78 8.14
N LEU A 77 12.81 12.17 6.90
CA LEU A 77 13.37 13.47 6.52
C LEU A 77 12.31 14.60 6.61
N ALA A 78 11.08 14.31 6.21
CA ALA A 78 9.95 15.23 6.29
C ALA A 78 9.43 15.41 7.73
N GLY A 79 9.70 14.48 8.65
CA GLY A 79 9.44 14.63 10.08
C GLY A 79 8.00 15.04 10.40
N GLU A 80 7.85 16.08 11.23
CA GLU A 80 6.54 16.64 11.62
C GLU A 80 5.75 17.26 10.45
N ALA A 81 6.42 17.69 9.38
CA ALA A 81 5.75 18.29 8.23
C ALA A 81 4.92 17.28 7.43
N ASN A 82 5.25 15.97 7.50
CA ASN A 82 4.46 14.91 6.88
C ASN A 82 3.12 14.66 7.61
N TRP A 83 3.02 15.08 8.88
CA TRP A 83 1.85 14.87 9.72
C TRP A 83 1.02 16.12 9.96
N TRP A 84 1.50 17.28 9.46
CA TRP A 84 0.71 18.49 9.41
C TRP A 84 -0.47 18.30 8.45
N ALA A 85 -1.62 17.98 9.02
CA ALA A 85 -2.89 18.05 8.31
C ALA A 85 -3.31 19.52 8.27
N PRO A 86 -3.34 20.18 7.10
CA PRO A 86 -3.80 21.54 7.02
C PRO A 86 -5.27 21.61 7.47
N ALA A 87 -5.62 22.66 8.22
CA ALA A 87 -6.89 22.76 8.96
C ALA A 87 -8.17 22.56 8.12
N TRP A 88 -8.10 22.72 6.80
CA TRP A 88 -9.22 22.44 5.89
C TRP A 88 -9.50 20.94 5.72
N MET A 89 -8.48 20.09 5.79
CA MET A 89 -8.63 18.63 5.68
C MET A 89 -9.25 18.02 6.94
N LEU A 90 -8.91 18.55 8.12
CA LEU A 90 -9.54 18.17 9.40
C LEU A 90 -11.05 18.48 9.40
N ARG A 91 -11.44 19.66 8.90
CA ARG A 91 -12.86 20.05 8.78
C ARG A 91 -13.64 19.19 7.79
N ILE A 92 -12.99 18.69 6.74
CA ILE A 92 -13.62 17.77 5.78
C ILE A 92 -13.74 16.37 6.41
N HIS A 93 -12.74 15.92 7.15
CA HIS A 93 -12.75 14.61 7.80
C HIS A 93 -13.88 14.50 8.86
N GLU A 94 -14.09 15.53 9.69
CA GLU A 94 -15.23 15.59 10.62
C GLU A 94 -16.59 15.55 9.90
N ARG A 95 -16.66 16.05 8.66
CA ARG A 95 -17.92 16.16 7.92
C ARG A 95 -18.28 14.90 7.14
N ILE A 96 -17.30 14.03 6.82
CA ILE A 96 -17.48 12.82 5.99
C ILE A 96 -17.17 11.56 6.82
N GLY A 97 -17.50 11.55 8.12
CA GLY A 97 -17.21 10.42 9.02
C GLY A 97 -17.60 9.07 8.39
N PHE A 98 -16.59 8.29 7.99
CA PHE A 98 -16.78 6.95 7.44
C PHE A 98 -17.11 6.02 8.61
N SER A 99 -18.38 5.64 8.72
CA SER A 99 -18.76 4.50 9.54
C SER A 99 -18.23 3.25 8.86
N GLU A 100 -17.21 2.62 9.44
CA GLU A 100 -16.73 1.31 9.00
C GLU A 100 -17.84 0.29 9.33
N SER A 101 -18.79 0.14 8.41
CA SER A 101 -19.84 -0.87 8.52
C SER A 101 -19.23 -2.23 8.20
N GLY A 102 -18.62 -2.85 9.21
CA GLY A 102 -18.35 -4.29 9.23
C GLY A 102 -19.66 -5.07 9.33
N ALA A 103 -20.47 -5.04 8.27
CA ALA A 103 -21.79 -5.68 8.21
C ALA A 103 -21.92 -6.53 6.94
N SER A 104 -20.89 -7.29 6.56
CA SER A 104 -20.97 -8.15 5.38
C SER A 104 -20.15 -9.44 5.48
N GLU A 105 -20.02 -10.02 6.68
CA GLU A 105 -19.51 -11.40 6.84
C GLU A 105 -20.45 -12.29 7.68
N ASP A 106 -21.33 -11.73 8.51
CA ASP A 106 -22.27 -12.52 9.33
C ASP A 106 -23.54 -12.98 8.56
N GLU A 107 -23.89 -12.33 7.44
CA GLU A 107 -25.10 -12.65 6.68
C GLU A 107 -24.95 -13.89 5.79
N GLU A 108 -23.74 -14.14 5.26
CA GLU A 108 -23.49 -15.27 4.34
C GLU A 108 -23.40 -16.61 5.09
N THR A 109 -22.95 -16.61 6.35
CA THR A 109 -22.93 -17.81 7.20
C THR A 109 -24.36 -18.23 7.61
N SER A 110 -25.26 -17.27 7.87
CA SER A 110 -26.67 -17.54 8.20
C SER A 110 -27.47 -18.09 7.00
N ALA A 111 -27.12 -17.68 5.77
CA ALA A 111 -27.74 -18.18 4.56
C ALA A 111 -27.31 -19.62 4.19
N LEU A 112 -26.07 -20.01 4.53
CA LEU A 112 -25.57 -21.37 4.29
C LEU A 112 -26.01 -22.39 5.35
N GLU A 113 -26.42 -21.93 6.54
CA GLU A 113 -26.97 -22.80 7.60
C GLU A 113 -28.48 -23.12 7.39
N GLN A 114 -29.15 -22.44 6.45
CA GLN A 114 -30.57 -22.63 6.14
C GLN A 114 -30.87 -23.44 4.86
N VAL A 115 -29.86 -24.12 4.27
CA VAL A 115 -30.02 -25.03 3.10
C VAL A 115 -29.58 -26.45 3.46
#